data_AF-F2UA45-F1
#
_entry.id   AF-F2UA45-F1
#
_cell.length_a   1.000
_cell.length_b   1.000
_cell.length_c   1.000
_cell.angle_alpha   90.00
_cell.angle_beta   90.00
_cell.angle_gamma   90.00
#
_symmetry.space_group_name_H-M   'P 1'
#
loop_
_entity.id
_entity.type
_entity.pdbx_description
1 polymer ?
#
loop_
_entity_poly.entity_id
_entity_poly.type
_entity_poly.pdbx_seq_one_letter_code
_entity_poly.pdbx_strand_id
1 'polypeptide(L)' 'MRQYNNLLSKYMNDLDIDLTRNLTPPKELDVQVRVLEDAGELDTETGEVISLTRGSEHLLRRADAEQLIRQGVLKHVD' A
#
# COMPACT_ATOMS: atom_id res chain seq x y z
N MET A 1 -5.43 10.73 21.44
CA MET A 1 -5.44 9.69 20.39
C MET A 1 -6.85 9.41 19.85
N ARG A 2 -7.78 8.82 20.61
CA ARG A 2 -9.12 8.45 20.08
C ARG A 2 -9.96 9.62 19.53
N GLN A 3 -9.95 10.78 20.21
CA GLN A 3 -10.67 11.97 19.75
C GLN A 3 -10.13 12.51 18.41
N TYR A 4 -8.82 12.43 18.20
CA TYR A 4 -8.19 12.85 16.95
C TYR A 4 -8.59 11.94 15.78
N ASN A 5 -8.55 10.62 16.00
CA ASN A 5 -8.97 9.65 14.97
C ASN A 5 -10.44 9.83 14.59
N ASN A 6 -11.33 10.04 15.58
CA ASN A 6 -12.75 10.28 15.30
C ASN A 6 -12.99 11.57 14.51
N LEU A 7 -12.29 12.66 14.84
CA LEU A 7 -12.39 13.92 14.11
C LEU A 7 -11.89 13.76 12.67
N LEU A 8 -10.76 13.07 12.50
CA LEU A 8 -10.15 12.79 11.20
C LEU A 8 -11.08 11.93 10.32
N SER A 9 -11.64 10.84 10.85
CA SER A 9 -12.59 10.00 10.11
C SER A 9 -13.86 10.77 9.70
N LYS A 10 -14.36 11.66 10.57
CA LYS A 10 -15.52 12.51 10.23
C LYS A 10 -15.18 13.47 9.09
N TYR A 11 -13.99 14.08 9.12
CA TYR A 11 -13.55 15.00 8.07
C TYR A 11 -13.32 14.31 6.72
N MET A 12 -12.71 13.11 6.72
CA MET A 12 -12.54 12.30 5.51
C MET A 12 -13.88 11.88 4.90
N ASN A 13 -14.87 11.55 5.74
CA ASN A 13 -16.19 11.16 5.27
C ASN A 13 -17.00 12.33 4.71
N ASP A 14 -16.88 13.52 5.32
CA ASP A 14 -17.56 14.74 4.86
C ASP A 14 -17.06 15.19 3.48
N LEU A 15 -15.76 15.00 3.21
CA LEU A 15 -15.13 15.37 1.95
C LEU A 15 -15.04 14.22 0.92
N ASP A 16 -15.46 13.01 1.30
CA ASP A 16 -15.29 11.77 0.51
C ASP A 16 -13.85 11.57 -0.01
N ILE A 17 -12.85 11.98 0.80
CA ILE A 17 -11.43 11.92 0.46
C ILE A 17 -10.66 11.23 1.60
N ASP A 18 -9.88 10.21 1.24
CA ASP A 18 -8.96 9.56 2.17
C ASP A 18 -7.63 10.30 2.22
N LEU A 19 -7.47 11.18 3.22
CA LEU A 19 -6.24 11.92 3.48
C LEU A 19 -5.11 11.04 4.03
N THR A 20 -5.40 9.80 4.42
CA THR A 20 -4.35 8.84 4.77
C THR A 20 -3.71 8.26 3.53
N ARG A 21 -4.38 8.28 2.37
CA ARG A 21 -3.87 7.76 1.10
C ARG A 21 -3.23 8.87 0.27
N ASN A 22 -2.30 8.51 -0.62
CA ASN A 22 -1.74 9.42 -1.63
C ASN A 22 -0.88 10.58 -1.10
N LEU A 23 0.02 10.33 -0.13
CA LEU A 23 1.00 11.34 0.32
C LEU A 23 2.04 11.71 -0.75
N THR A 24 2.12 10.92 -1.81
CA THR A 24 3.05 11.12 -2.92
C THR A 24 2.28 11.07 -4.22
N PRO A 25 2.47 12.05 -5.13
CA PRO A 25 1.79 12.08 -6.40
C PRO A 25 2.04 10.77 -7.18
N PRO A 26 1.03 10.21 -7.87
CA PRO A 26 1.21 9.02 -8.69
C PRO A 26 2.15 9.36 -9.87
N LYS A 27 3.34 8.76 -9.87
CA LYS A 27 4.27 8.82 -11.00
C LYS A 27 3.91 7.76 -12.05
N GLU A 28 3.60 6.54 -11.60
CA GLU A 28 3.29 5.38 -12.46
C GLU A 28 2.19 4.52 -11.82
N LEU A 29 1.41 3.81 -12.64
CA LEU A 29 0.32 2.92 -12.22
C LEU A 29 0.86 1.67 -11.51
N ASP A 30 1.94 1.14 -12.04
CA ASP A 30 2.64 -0.04 -11.55
C ASP A 30 3.98 0.38 -10.94
N VAL A 31 4.37 -0.30 -9.87
CA VAL A 31 5.61 -0.04 -9.14
C VAL A 31 6.38 -1.35 -8.95
N GLN A 32 7.70 -1.30 -9.18
CA GLN A 32 8.56 -2.43 -8.88
C GLN A 32 8.90 -2.42 -7.39
N VAL A 33 8.60 -3.53 -6.73
CA VAL A 33 8.79 -3.68 -5.30
C VAL A 33 9.61 -4.90 -4.98
N ARG A 34 10.48 -4.77 -3.98
CA ARG A 34 11.26 -5.86 -3.42
C ARG A 34 10.73 -6.24 -2.05
N VAL A 35 10.55 -7.54 -1.84
CA VAL A 35 10.08 -8.11 -0.59
C VAL A 35 11.22 -8.11 0.43
N LEU A 36 11.02 -7.46 1.58
CA LEU A 36 11.99 -7.42 2.68
C LEU A 36 11.77 -8.56 3.68
N GLU A 37 10.51 -8.95 3.88
CA GLU A 37 10.08 -9.99 4.81
C GLU A 37 9.13 -10.97 4.14
N ASP A 38 9.24 -12.25 4.50
CA ASP A 38 8.36 -13.29 3.96
C ASP A 38 6.94 -13.09 4.51
N ALA A 39 5.99 -12.78 3.63
CA ALA A 39 4.64 -12.36 4.03
C ALA A 39 3.55 -13.32 3.53
N GLY A 40 3.92 -14.49 3.02
CA GLY A 40 2.97 -15.47 2.50
C GLY A 40 2.42 -15.07 1.14
N GLU A 41 1.10 -15.09 0.98
CA GLU A 41 0.42 -14.79 -0.28
C GLU A 41 -0.33 -13.46 -0.20
N LEU A 42 -0.20 -12.64 -1.22
CA LEU A 42 -0.92 -11.38 -1.39
C LEU A 42 -1.99 -11.54 -2.46
N ASP A 43 -3.26 -11.34 -2.08
CA ASP A 43 -4.35 -11.12 -3.02
C ASP A 43 -4.29 -9.68 -3.54
N THR A 44 -3.96 -9.53 -4.82
CA THR A 44 -4.05 -8.23 -5.50
C THR A 44 -5.49 -7.93 -5.89
N GLU A 45 -5.82 -6.64 -6.04
CA GLU A 45 -7.14 -6.22 -6.51
C GLU A 45 -7.53 -6.78 -7.89
N THR A 46 -6.54 -7.21 -8.69
CA THR A 46 -6.75 -7.88 -9.98
C THR A 46 -7.12 -9.36 -9.87
N GLY A 47 -7.08 -9.93 -8.65
CA GLY A 47 -7.34 -11.34 -8.38
C GLY A 47 -6.14 -12.25 -8.60
N GLU A 48 -4.94 -11.70 -8.77
CA GLU A 48 -3.70 -12.48 -8.81
C GLU A 48 -3.18 -12.70 -7.39
N VAL A 49 -2.86 -13.96 -7.09
CA VAL A 49 -2.24 -14.37 -5.83
C VAL A 49 -0.73 -14.39 -6.03
N ILE A 50 -0.03 -13.51 -5.32
CA ILE A 50 1.42 -13.37 -5.44
C ILE A 50 2.08 -13.83 -4.15
N SER A 51 2.97 -14.83 -4.25
CA SER A 51 3.76 -15.28 -3.12
C SER A 51 4.88 -14.29 -2.82
N LEU A 52 4.78 -13.60 -1.69
CA LEU A 52 5.76 -12.65 -1.17
C LEU A 52 6.89 -13.38 -0.46
N THR A 53 7.85 -13.87 -1.23
CA THR A 53 9.06 -14.51 -0.70
C THR A 53 10.16 -13.50 -0.44
N ARG A 54 10.86 -13.60 0.70
CA ARG A 54 11.94 -12.66 1.03
C ARG A 54 12.97 -12.53 -0.11
N GLY A 55 13.16 -11.30 -0.58
CA GLY A 55 14.15 -10.97 -1.61
C GLY A 55 13.66 -11.11 -3.05
N SER A 56 12.43 -11.58 -3.28
CA SER A 56 11.81 -11.55 -4.61
C SER A 56 11.42 -10.13 -5.00
N GLU A 57 11.30 -9.91 -6.31
CA GLU A 57 10.87 -8.66 -6.90
C GLU A 57 9.57 -8.91 -7.67
N HIS A 58 8.59 -8.03 -7.49
CA HIS A 58 7.30 -8.10 -8.15
C HIS A 58 6.92 -6.73 -8.70
N LEU A 59 6.19 -6.75 -9.81
CA LEU A 59 5.54 -5.56 -10.34
C LEU A 59 4.09 -5.58 -9.82
N LEU A 60 3.77 -4.65 -8.93
CA LEU A 60 2.44 -4.53 -8.34
C LEU A 60 1.85 -3.17 -8.67
N ARG A 61 0.52 -3.08 -8.69
CA ARG A 61 -0.12 -1.77 -8.67
C ARG A 61 0.24 -1.04 -7.39
N ARG A 62 0.40 0.27 -7.52
CA ARG A 62 0.72 1.11 -6.37
C ARG A 62 -0.30 1.00 -5.24
N ALA A 63 -1.58 0.83 -5.58
CA ALA A 63 -2.65 0.69 -4.60
C ALA A 63 -2.44 -0.51 -3.66
N ASP A 64 -2.09 -1.68 -4.22
CA ASP A 64 -1.82 -2.91 -3.47
C ASP A 64 -0.50 -2.82 -2.70
N ALA A 65 0.53 -2.24 -3.31
CA ALA A 65 1.86 -2.13 -2.72
C ALA A 65 1.95 -1.07 -1.61
N GLU A 66 1.22 0.04 -1.68
CA GLU A 66 1.40 1.19 -0.78
C GLU A 66 1.11 0.83 0.69
N GLN A 67 0.12 -0.03 0.94
CA GLN A 67 -0.17 -0.52 2.28
C GLN A 67 0.99 -1.33 2.85
N LEU A 68 1.54 -2.25 2.06
CA LEU A 68 2.64 -3.12 2.48
C LEU A 68 3.98 -2.38 2.59
N ILE A 69 4.21 -1.39 1.74
CA ILE A 69 5.38 -0.49 1.83
C ILE A 69 5.33 0.31 3.13
N ARG A 70 4.15 0.84 3.50
CA ARG A 70 3.97 1.56 4.77
C ARG A 70 4.16 0.68 6.00
N GLN A 71 3.82 -0.59 5.88
CA GLN A 71 4.04 -1.60 6.93
C GLN A 71 5.51 -2.04 7.03
N GLY A 72 6.34 -1.74 6.02
CA GLY A 72 7.76 -2.10 5.97
C GLY A 72 8.05 -3.49 5.39
N VAL A 73 7.03 -4.19 4.90
CA VAL A 73 7.15 -5.53 4.29
C VAL A 73 7.77 -5.44 2.90
N LEU A 74 7.42 -4.40 2.15
CA LEU A 74 7.90 -4.15 0.79
C LEU A 74 8.73 -2.88 0.72
N LYS A 75 9.66 -2.83 -0.24
CA LYS A 75 10.44 -1.64 -0.56
C LYS A 75 10.31 -1.30 -2.03
N HIS A 76 10.04 -0.03 -2.33
CA HIS A 76 10.09 0.49 -3.69
C HIS A 76 11.51 0.39 -4.25
N VAL A 77 11.65 -0.15 -5.46
CA VAL A 77 12.87 -0.15 -6.25
C VAL A 77 12.62 0.80 -7.42
N ASP A 78 13.26 1.97 -7.40
CA ASP A 78 13.32 2.90 -8.53
C ASP A 78 14.31 2.40 -9.59
#